data_AF-A0A8J3EKK6-F1
#
_entry.id   AF-A0A8J3EKK6-F1
#
_cell.length_a   1.000
_cell.length_b   1.000
_cell.length_c   1.000
_cell.angle_alpha   90.00
_cell.angle_beta   90.00
_cell.angle_gamma   90.00
#
_symmetry.space_group_name_H-M   'P 1'
#
loop_
_entity.id
_entity.type
_entity.pdbx_description
1 polymer ?
#
loop_
_entity_poly.entity_id
_entity_poly.type
_entity_poly.pdbx_seq_one_letter_code
_entity_poly.pdbx_strand_id
1 'polypeptide(L)'
;MERQFKLGTGTVSYEEAHWVYHLPRHQVTVEQLDELNPLKERDALFFHCSDIHMDEKGLSLYYTPEKGYIPLSQISSHHVLERLAVAESLLEIYKIVNTNYTTLIDPDNIFFNKAGKAKYFYRGWRTLLPADASNEDELLFLMKCLFISIFSDHEFQELRASQLQLNGNESAFVHEIALARTIDELSILCTKEREKEHKRLISRRNKRPSQRPATVFALGGLLVGLLVGIGLMYFLQVLPAQSTATVALKQMDKKGDAVQETEAKLSQAEALLEGYRLARENESSEAVAAFESLKTLNEQDQKTLVEQYMALGDPESLLKAAKLDPSEQVTIVGKLVAMQTDEAKEAIKDMPSEEPSVQLEQAWLNQDYEQVLALYKEAGSKRASELAIESDLKLDHYTEAYAMAKGLKDKAIQLKVEEAYLKYTKADDSLSTKEKKAKVKSIEKTIKGLKD
;
A
#
# COMPACT_ATOMS: atom_id res chain seq x y z
N MET A 1 -16.82 -15.67 34.14
CA MET A 1 -17.25 -17.06 33.87
C MET A 1 -16.15 -17.66 33.02
N GLU A 2 -15.27 -18.48 33.62
CA GLU A 2 -14.16 -19.12 32.90
C GLU A 2 -14.76 -19.99 31.79
N ARG A 3 -14.47 -19.63 30.53
CA ARG A 3 -14.89 -20.40 29.37
C ARG A 3 -13.71 -21.29 28.98
N GLN A 4 -13.88 -22.59 29.13
CA GLN A 4 -12.89 -23.61 28.77
C GLN A 4 -13.39 -24.39 27.55
N PHE A 5 -12.52 -24.68 26.60
CA PHE A 5 -12.84 -25.51 25.44
C PHE A 5 -11.64 -26.37 25.01
N LYS A 6 -11.94 -27.46 24.30
CA LYS A 6 -10.91 -28.39 23.81
C LYS A 6 -10.34 -27.87 22.49
N LEU A 7 -9.02 -27.88 22.36
CA LEU A 7 -8.33 -27.56 21.12
C LEU A 7 -7.28 -28.63 20.87
N GLY A 8 -7.41 -29.39 19.77
CA GLY A 8 -6.56 -30.54 19.51
C GLY A 8 -6.53 -31.54 20.68
N THR A 9 -5.33 -31.81 21.20
CA THR A 9 -5.12 -32.69 22.37
C THR A 9 -5.06 -31.94 23.71
N GLY A 10 -5.11 -30.60 23.67
CA GLY A 10 -5.07 -29.75 24.86
C GLY A 10 -6.40 -29.09 25.17
N THR A 11 -6.35 -28.18 26.15
CA THR A 11 -7.51 -27.42 26.60
C THR A 11 -7.16 -25.95 26.77
N VAL A 12 -8.01 -25.06 26.28
CA VAL A 12 -7.85 -23.61 26.36
C VAL A 12 -8.74 -23.06 27.47
N SER A 13 -8.20 -22.20 28.34
CA SER A 13 -8.94 -21.42 29.31
C SER A 13 -8.67 -19.93 29.12
N TYR A 14 -9.72 -19.12 29.23
CA TYR A 14 -9.63 -17.66 29.19
C TYR A 14 -9.66 -17.10 30.61
N GLU A 15 -8.50 -16.65 31.10
CA GLU A 15 -8.35 -15.91 32.35
C GLU A 15 -8.34 -14.40 32.06
N GLU A 16 -8.68 -13.54 33.03
CA GLU A 16 -8.92 -12.10 32.78
C GLU A 16 -7.73 -11.36 32.13
N ALA A 17 -6.50 -11.82 32.35
CA ALA A 17 -5.28 -11.22 31.80
C ALA A 17 -4.57 -12.09 30.74
N HIS A 18 -4.83 -13.39 30.70
CA HIS A 18 -4.07 -14.35 29.88
C HIS A 18 -4.98 -15.42 29.28
N TRP A 19 -4.60 -15.90 28.11
CA TRP A 19 -5.17 -17.11 27.52
C TRP A 19 -4.21 -18.25 27.78
N VAL A 20 -4.68 -19.34 28.37
CA VAL A 20 -3.84 -20.46 28.77
C VAL A 20 -4.18 -21.67 27.93
N TYR A 21 -3.16 -22.27 27.30
CA TYR A 21 -3.29 -23.56 26.64
C TYR A 21 -2.57 -24.64 27.45
N HIS A 22 -3.34 -25.60 27.95
CA HIS A 22 -2.83 -26.72 28.73
C HIS A 22 -2.74 -27.99 27.89
N LEU A 23 -1.54 -28.55 27.80
CA LEU A 23 -1.23 -29.81 27.16
C LEU A 23 -0.95 -30.87 28.25
N PRO A 24 -1.68 -32.00 28.28
CA PRO A 24 -1.43 -33.07 29.24
C PRO A 24 0.00 -33.63 29.14
N ARG A 25 0.58 -34.05 30.27
CA ARG A 25 1.98 -34.53 30.34
C ARG A 25 2.32 -35.64 29.33
N HIS A 26 1.38 -36.53 29.01
CA HIS A 26 1.57 -37.64 28.07
C HIS A 26 1.58 -37.21 26.58
N GLN A 27 1.20 -35.97 26.28
CA GLN A 27 1.20 -35.39 24.93
C GLN A 27 2.47 -34.55 24.65
N VAL A 28 3.40 -34.48 25.60
CA VAL A 28 4.56 -33.59 25.57
C VAL A 28 5.83 -34.40 25.80
N THR A 29 6.83 -34.23 24.94
CA THR A 29 8.12 -34.96 25.00
C THR A 29 9.24 -34.10 25.61
N VAL A 30 8.93 -32.89 26.07
CA VAL A 30 9.88 -31.93 26.64
C VAL A 30 10.53 -32.50 27.89
N GLU A 31 11.87 -32.52 27.91
CA GLU A 31 12.66 -32.93 29.07
C GLU A 31 13.09 -31.71 29.88
N GLN A 32 13.54 -30.65 29.20
CA GLN A 32 13.98 -29.39 29.78
C GLN A 32 13.13 -28.23 29.27
N LEU A 33 12.59 -27.42 30.18
CA LEU A 33 11.71 -26.31 29.83
C LEU A 33 12.40 -25.27 28.92
N ASP A 34 13.72 -25.13 29.04
CA ASP A 34 14.53 -24.21 28.24
C ASP A 34 14.52 -24.53 26.73
N GLU A 35 14.21 -25.78 26.34
CA GLU A 35 14.01 -26.17 24.94
C GLU A 35 12.86 -25.38 24.29
N LEU A 36 11.92 -24.86 25.09
CA LEU A 36 10.78 -24.09 24.64
C LEU A 36 10.98 -22.58 24.70
N ASN A 37 12.14 -22.10 25.15
CA ASN A 37 12.44 -20.65 25.18
C ASN A 37 12.22 -19.94 23.83
N PRO A 38 12.52 -20.54 22.66
CA PRO A 38 12.22 -19.92 21.37
C PRO A 38 10.73 -19.59 21.16
N LEU A 39 9.81 -20.30 21.82
CA LEU A 39 8.36 -20.02 21.70
C LEU A 39 7.96 -18.67 22.32
N LYS A 40 8.78 -18.13 23.25
CA LYS A 40 8.56 -16.82 23.86
C LYS A 40 8.96 -15.66 22.93
N GLU A 41 9.68 -15.92 21.85
CA GLU A 41 10.04 -14.89 20.87
C GLU A 41 8.79 -14.34 20.15
N ARG A 42 8.77 -13.04 19.89
CA ARG A 42 7.67 -12.41 19.16
C ARG A 42 7.70 -12.81 17.69
N ASP A 43 6.54 -13.15 17.17
CA ASP A 43 6.35 -13.55 15.78
C ASP A 43 5.06 -12.90 15.24
N ALA A 44 5.06 -12.54 13.96
CA ALA A 44 3.91 -11.90 13.34
C ALA A 44 2.71 -12.85 13.13
N LEU A 45 2.96 -14.16 13.04
CA LEU A 45 1.97 -15.21 12.81
C LEU A 45 1.29 -15.70 14.08
N PHE A 46 1.89 -15.47 15.25
CA PHE A 46 1.43 -16.04 16.51
C PHE A 46 1.08 -14.96 17.54
N PHE A 47 0.20 -15.31 18.47
CA PHE A 47 0.09 -14.54 19.71
C PHE A 47 1.36 -14.72 20.54
N HIS A 48 1.75 -13.68 21.26
CA HIS A 48 2.95 -13.73 22.09
C HIS A 48 2.73 -14.67 23.28
N CYS A 49 3.51 -15.76 23.31
CA CYS A 49 3.64 -16.64 24.46
C CYS A 49 4.49 -15.90 25.51
N SER A 50 3.83 -15.36 26.54
CA SER A 50 4.49 -14.60 27.59
C SER A 50 5.17 -15.50 28.60
N ASP A 51 4.62 -16.69 28.86
CA ASP A 51 5.21 -17.63 29.80
C ASP A 51 4.88 -19.09 29.51
N ILE A 52 5.69 -19.99 30.07
CA ILE A 52 5.58 -21.43 29.88
C ILE A 52 5.89 -22.10 31.22
N HIS A 53 4.96 -22.91 31.72
CA HIS A 53 5.13 -23.68 32.95
C HIS A 53 4.91 -25.17 32.68
N MET A 54 5.68 -26.02 33.35
CA MET A 54 5.52 -27.47 33.28
C MET A 54 5.44 -28.06 34.69
N ASP A 55 4.43 -28.88 34.95
CA ASP A 55 4.21 -29.58 36.22
C ASP A 55 3.82 -31.05 35.97
N GLU A 56 3.38 -31.76 37.02
CA GLU A 56 2.94 -33.16 36.93
C GLU A 56 1.70 -33.35 36.03
N LYS A 57 0.85 -32.32 35.88
CA LYS A 57 -0.37 -32.38 35.06
C LYS A 57 -0.03 -32.16 33.59
N GLY A 58 0.95 -31.32 33.30
CA GLY A 58 1.46 -31.13 31.95
C GLY A 58 2.11 -29.78 31.72
N LEU A 59 2.04 -29.31 30.48
CA LEU A 59 2.61 -28.06 30.02
C LEU A 59 1.51 -27.01 29.87
N SER A 60 1.72 -25.82 30.44
CA SER A 60 0.82 -24.67 30.32
C SER A 60 1.54 -23.53 29.62
N LEU A 61 0.95 -23.08 28.50
CA LEU A 61 1.44 -21.99 27.66
C LEU A 61 0.55 -20.77 27.89
N TYR A 62 1.12 -19.65 28.29
CA TYR A 62 0.41 -18.42 28.61
C TYR A 62 0.58 -17.41 27.48
N TYR A 63 -0.54 -16.96 26.93
CA TYR A 63 -0.58 -16.02 25.81
C TYR A 63 -1.19 -14.70 26.23
N THR A 64 -0.64 -13.61 25.69
CA THR A 64 -1.19 -12.26 25.89
C THR A 64 -2.19 -11.95 24.77
N PRO A 65 -3.49 -11.77 25.08
CA PRO A 65 -4.48 -11.41 24.06
C PRO A 65 -4.19 -10.03 23.47
N GLU A 66 -4.33 -9.92 22.16
CA GLU A 66 -4.22 -8.65 21.44
C GLU A 66 -5.61 -8.07 21.14
N LYS A 67 -5.77 -6.75 21.36
CA LYS A 67 -7.05 -6.07 21.14
C LYS A 67 -7.45 -6.14 19.67
N GLY A 68 -8.74 -6.39 19.41
CA GLY A 68 -9.34 -6.35 18.08
C GLY A 68 -9.23 -7.63 17.28
N TYR A 69 -8.63 -8.69 17.84
CA TYR A 69 -8.67 -10.03 17.27
C TYR A 69 -9.93 -10.79 17.74
N ILE A 70 -10.61 -11.45 16.80
CA ILE A 70 -11.79 -12.30 17.04
C ILE A 70 -11.56 -13.70 16.44
N PRO A 71 -12.21 -14.76 16.97
CA PRO A 71 -12.05 -16.12 16.46
C PRO A 71 -12.47 -16.27 14.99
N LEU A 72 -11.75 -17.12 14.23
CA LEU A 72 -12.04 -17.40 12.83
C LEU A 72 -13.42 -18.03 12.64
N SER A 73 -13.94 -18.77 13.63
CA SER A 73 -15.30 -19.32 13.60
C SER A 73 -16.41 -18.27 13.37
N GLN A 74 -16.12 -16.97 13.52
CA GLN A 74 -17.07 -15.87 13.23
C GLN A 74 -16.94 -15.28 11.81
N ILE A 75 -16.00 -15.77 11.00
CA ILE A 75 -15.66 -15.20 9.68
C ILE A 75 -16.78 -15.29 8.65
N SER A 76 -17.66 -16.30 8.75
CA SER A 76 -18.75 -16.54 7.78
C SER A 76 -19.74 -15.39 7.68
N SER A 77 -19.87 -14.60 8.76
CA SER A 77 -20.73 -13.40 8.82
C SER A 77 -20.13 -12.14 8.18
N HIS A 78 -18.85 -12.18 7.78
CA HIS A 78 -18.13 -11.03 7.23
C HIS A 78 -18.26 -10.94 5.70
N HIS A 79 -18.02 -9.74 5.16
CA HIS A 79 -18.07 -9.52 3.73
C HIS A 79 -17.01 -10.35 2.99
N VAL A 80 -17.31 -10.79 1.77
CA VAL A 80 -16.43 -11.69 0.99
C VAL A 80 -14.99 -11.18 0.84
N LEU A 81 -14.79 -9.88 0.69
CA LEU A 81 -13.45 -9.28 0.61
C LEU A 81 -12.65 -9.39 1.91
N GLU A 82 -13.31 -9.26 3.06
CA GLU A 82 -12.65 -9.45 4.36
C GLU A 82 -12.26 -10.92 4.55
N ARG A 83 -13.16 -11.84 4.18
CA ARG A 83 -12.89 -13.28 4.19
C ARG A 83 -11.70 -13.64 3.29
N LEU A 84 -11.58 -13.01 2.11
CA LEU A 84 -10.43 -13.16 1.21
C LEU A 84 -9.13 -12.60 1.82
N ALA A 85 -9.17 -11.44 2.46
CA ALA A 85 -8.00 -10.87 3.14
C ALA A 85 -7.50 -11.80 4.27
N VAL A 86 -8.43 -12.36 5.06
CA VAL A 86 -8.10 -13.34 6.11
C VAL A 86 -7.53 -14.63 5.51
N ALA A 87 -8.16 -15.18 4.46
CA ALA A 87 -7.67 -16.37 3.78
C ALA A 87 -6.23 -16.20 3.27
N GLU A 88 -5.93 -15.06 2.63
CA GLU A 88 -4.57 -14.75 2.18
C GLU A 88 -3.57 -14.61 3.32
N SER A 89 -3.96 -13.94 4.41
CA SER A 89 -3.10 -13.84 5.60
C SER A 89 -2.77 -15.22 6.20
N LEU A 90 -3.66 -16.21 6.07
CA LEU A 90 -3.42 -17.56 6.54
C LEU A 90 -2.40 -18.33 5.70
N LEU A 91 -2.20 -17.97 4.43
CA LEU A 91 -1.18 -18.60 3.58
C LEU A 91 0.24 -18.34 4.08
N GLU A 92 0.45 -17.31 4.90
CA GLU A 92 1.74 -17.05 5.51
C GLU A 92 2.22 -18.19 6.43
N ILE A 93 1.34 -19.11 6.84
CA ILE A 93 1.72 -20.30 7.60
C ILE A 93 2.77 -21.15 6.86
N TYR A 94 2.87 -21.06 5.54
CA TYR A 94 3.90 -21.79 4.80
C TYR A 94 5.33 -21.36 5.19
N LYS A 95 5.51 -20.16 5.76
CA LYS A 95 6.80 -19.69 6.28
C LYS A 95 7.37 -20.59 7.39
N ILE A 96 6.53 -21.36 8.11
CA ILE A 96 7.01 -22.23 9.21
C ILE A 96 7.35 -23.66 8.76
N VAL A 97 7.02 -24.06 7.52
CA VAL A 97 7.20 -25.43 7.02
C VAL A 97 8.65 -25.91 7.14
N ASN A 98 9.61 -25.04 6.83
CA ASN A 98 11.05 -25.32 6.89
C ASN A 98 11.71 -24.88 8.21
N THR A 99 10.92 -24.72 9.28
CA THR A 99 11.40 -24.31 10.60
C THR A 99 11.10 -25.38 11.66
N ASN A 100 11.62 -25.20 12.88
CA ASN A 100 11.23 -26.06 14.01
C ASN A 100 9.86 -25.69 14.60
N TYR A 101 9.18 -24.67 14.08
CA TYR A 101 7.87 -24.29 14.57
C TYR A 101 6.76 -25.13 13.94
N THR A 102 5.67 -25.28 14.68
CA THR A 102 4.44 -25.95 14.23
C THR A 102 3.21 -25.31 14.88
N THR A 103 2.01 -25.69 14.44
CA THR A 103 0.75 -25.22 15.00
C THR A 103 -0.39 -26.22 14.74
N LEU A 104 -1.58 -25.87 15.21
CA LEU A 104 -2.83 -26.55 14.90
C LEU A 104 -3.57 -25.77 13.80
N ILE A 105 -4.02 -26.46 12.76
CA ILE A 105 -4.81 -25.84 11.69
C ILE A 105 -6.27 -26.10 12.03
N ASP A 106 -6.84 -25.20 12.83
CA ASP A 106 -8.21 -25.30 13.32
C ASP A 106 -8.80 -23.89 13.45
N PRO A 107 -10.06 -23.65 13.05
CA PRO A 107 -10.72 -22.35 13.21
C PRO A 107 -10.68 -21.79 14.63
N ASP A 108 -10.71 -22.65 15.66
CA ASP A 108 -10.66 -22.22 17.06
C ASP A 108 -9.24 -21.87 17.54
N ASN A 109 -8.21 -22.29 16.78
CA ASN A 109 -6.82 -21.86 17.01
C ASN A 109 -6.49 -20.54 16.28
N ILE A 110 -7.39 -20.00 15.47
CA ILE A 110 -7.09 -18.90 14.56
C ILE A 110 -7.95 -17.70 14.90
N PHE A 111 -7.32 -16.53 14.92
CA PHE A 111 -7.99 -15.26 15.18
C PHE A 111 -7.61 -14.27 14.09
N PHE A 112 -8.53 -13.38 13.75
CA PHE A 112 -8.28 -12.32 12.77
C PHE A 112 -8.77 -10.97 13.29
N ASN A 113 -8.21 -9.89 12.73
CA ASN A 113 -8.63 -8.53 13.04
C ASN A 113 -9.28 -7.84 11.84
N LYS A 114 -9.77 -6.61 12.05
CA LYS A 114 -10.44 -5.80 11.01
C LYS A 114 -9.57 -5.49 9.78
N ALA A 115 -8.25 -5.58 9.90
CA ALA A 115 -7.34 -5.38 8.77
C ALA A 115 -7.15 -6.67 7.94
N GLY A 116 -7.86 -7.76 8.28
CA GLY A 116 -7.71 -9.06 7.63
C GLY A 116 -6.47 -9.83 8.06
N LYS A 117 -5.72 -9.35 9.06
CA LYS A 117 -4.53 -10.05 9.56
C LYS A 117 -4.96 -11.20 10.47
N ALA A 118 -4.53 -12.42 10.13
CA ALA A 118 -4.74 -13.61 10.92
C ALA A 118 -3.53 -13.93 11.81
N LYS A 119 -3.80 -14.54 12.97
CA LYS A 119 -2.82 -15.07 13.91
C LYS A 119 -3.26 -16.41 14.47
N TYR A 120 -2.30 -17.29 14.70
CA TYR A 120 -2.48 -18.56 15.39
C TYR A 120 -2.26 -18.36 16.89
N PHE A 121 -3.18 -18.89 17.68
CA PHE A 121 -3.13 -18.87 19.13
C PHE A 121 -1.99 -19.75 19.65
N TYR A 122 -1.96 -21.01 19.24
CA TYR A 122 -0.93 -21.97 19.63
C TYR A 122 0.26 -21.97 18.68
N ARG A 123 1.47 -22.03 19.27
CA ARG A 123 2.75 -22.24 18.59
C ARG A 123 3.46 -23.40 19.28
N GLY A 124 3.76 -24.44 18.52
CA GLY A 124 4.49 -25.61 18.98
C GLY A 124 5.93 -25.64 18.51
N TRP A 125 6.75 -26.46 19.17
CA TRP A 125 8.07 -26.87 18.70
C TRP A 125 7.98 -28.29 18.15
N ARG A 126 8.42 -28.49 16.90
CA ARG A 126 8.40 -29.77 16.18
C ARG A 126 9.08 -30.84 17.02
N THR A 127 8.55 -32.06 16.99
CA THR A 127 8.94 -33.24 17.79
C THR A 127 8.69 -33.15 19.31
N LEU A 128 8.61 -31.95 19.89
CA LEU A 128 8.38 -31.78 21.33
C LEU A 128 6.90 -31.60 21.69
N LEU A 129 6.14 -30.92 20.82
CA LEU A 129 4.74 -30.55 21.06
C LEU A 129 3.83 -31.00 19.90
N PRO A 130 2.51 -31.20 20.16
CA PRO A 130 1.56 -31.64 19.14
C PRO A 130 1.42 -30.68 17.95
N ALA A 131 1.13 -31.25 16.78
CA ALA A 131 0.90 -30.56 15.51
C ALA A 131 -0.21 -31.27 14.73
N ASP A 132 -0.94 -30.54 13.88
CA ASP A 132 -1.94 -31.16 13.00
C ASP A 132 -1.35 -31.69 11.69
N ALA A 133 -0.31 -31.04 11.15
CA ALA A 133 0.33 -31.41 9.90
C ALA A 133 1.76 -31.87 10.14
N SER A 134 2.11 -33.03 9.59
CA SER A 134 3.45 -33.62 9.66
C SER A 134 4.28 -33.34 8.40
N ASN A 135 3.62 -32.97 7.31
CA ASN A 135 4.22 -32.68 6.00
C ASN A 135 3.39 -31.62 5.23
N GLU A 136 3.91 -31.20 4.08
CA GLU A 136 3.28 -30.16 3.24
C GLU A 136 1.94 -30.60 2.63
N ASP A 137 1.78 -31.86 2.27
CA ASP A 137 0.55 -32.38 1.68
C ASP A 137 -0.61 -32.35 2.70
N GLU A 138 -0.33 -32.74 3.94
CA GLU A 138 -1.26 -32.63 5.07
C GLU A 138 -1.59 -31.17 5.37
N LEU A 139 -0.60 -30.27 5.35
CA LEU A 139 -0.84 -28.85 5.53
C LEU A 139 -1.75 -28.29 4.43
N LEU A 140 -1.46 -28.61 3.16
CA LEU A 140 -2.29 -28.19 2.03
C LEU A 140 -3.72 -28.71 2.18
N PHE A 141 -3.90 -29.98 2.56
CA PHE A 141 -5.22 -30.56 2.80
C PHE A 141 -6.00 -29.80 3.88
N LEU A 142 -5.38 -29.50 5.02
CA LEU A 142 -6.02 -28.76 6.10
C LEU A 142 -6.32 -27.31 5.70
N MET A 143 -5.41 -26.67 4.95
CA MET A 143 -5.62 -25.32 4.43
C MET A 143 -6.80 -25.26 3.45
N LYS A 144 -6.99 -26.27 2.60
CA LYS A 144 -8.20 -26.39 1.76
C LYS A 144 -9.46 -26.52 2.59
N CYS A 145 -9.47 -27.39 3.60
CA CYS A 145 -10.61 -27.53 4.51
C CYS A 145 -10.96 -26.20 5.16
N LEU A 146 -9.94 -25.47 5.63
CA LEU A 146 -10.09 -24.17 6.25
C LEU A 146 -10.62 -23.11 5.27
N PHE A 147 -10.12 -23.09 4.03
CA PHE A 147 -10.59 -22.15 3.03
C PHE A 147 -12.04 -22.42 2.64
N ILE A 148 -12.41 -23.68 2.44
CA ILE A 148 -13.78 -24.04 2.11
C ILE A 148 -14.72 -23.63 3.26
N SER A 149 -14.35 -23.85 4.53
CA SER A 149 -15.19 -23.41 5.66
C SER A 149 -15.31 -21.89 5.80
N ILE A 150 -14.34 -21.12 5.28
CA ILE A 150 -14.44 -19.64 5.21
C ILE A 150 -15.47 -19.20 4.15
N PHE A 151 -15.56 -19.92 3.01
CA PHE A 151 -16.31 -19.49 1.83
C PHE A 151 -17.59 -20.27 1.54
N SER A 152 -17.95 -21.22 2.40
CA SER A 152 -19.16 -22.03 2.29
C SER A 152 -19.77 -22.27 3.68
N ASP A 153 -20.89 -22.97 3.71
CA ASP A 153 -21.56 -23.35 4.97
C ASP A 153 -21.00 -24.65 5.58
N HIS A 154 -19.97 -25.25 4.95
CA HIS A 154 -19.35 -26.49 5.44
C HIS A 154 -18.51 -26.25 6.70
N GLU A 155 -18.68 -27.11 7.70
CA GLU A 155 -17.86 -27.07 8.90
C GLU A 155 -16.48 -27.69 8.66
N PHE A 156 -15.44 -27.10 9.25
CA PHE A 156 -14.05 -27.56 9.08
C PHE A 156 -13.86 -29.04 9.45
N GLN A 157 -14.46 -29.49 10.56
CA GLN A 157 -14.35 -30.87 11.03
C GLN A 157 -15.07 -31.86 10.11
N GLU A 158 -16.18 -31.45 9.50
CA GLU A 158 -16.90 -32.26 8.50
C GLU A 158 -16.04 -32.44 7.24
N LEU A 159 -15.44 -31.37 6.73
CA LEU A 159 -14.55 -31.41 5.56
C LEU A 159 -13.32 -32.28 5.80
N ARG A 160 -12.74 -32.22 7.00
CA ARG A 160 -11.61 -33.07 7.41
C ARG A 160 -12.03 -34.56 7.43
N ALA A 161 -13.18 -34.86 8.00
CA ALA A 161 -13.70 -36.22 8.10
C ALA A 161 -14.12 -36.81 6.74
N SER A 162 -14.70 -35.99 5.85
CA SER A 162 -15.16 -36.40 4.52
C SER A 162 -14.06 -36.43 3.47
N GLN A 163 -12.83 -36.02 3.81
CA GLN A 163 -11.72 -35.89 2.87
C GLN A 163 -12.04 -34.94 1.71
N LEU A 164 -12.60 -33.76 2.03
CA LEU A 164 -13.01 -32.73 1.07
C LEU A 164 -14.05 -33.20 0.03
N GLN A 165 -14.85 -34.22 0.37
CA GLN A 165 -16.00 -34.58 -0.45
C GLN A 165 -17.10 -33.55 -0.27
N LEU A 166 -17.27 -32.70 -1.28
CA LEU A 166 -18.27 -31.65 -1.30
C LEU A 166 -19.61 -32.21 -1.76
N ASN A 167 -20.64 -32.03 -0.95
CA ASN A 167 -22.01 -32.44 -1.26
C ASN A 167 -22.82 -31.21 -1.69
N GLY A 168 -23.12 -31.03 -2.98
CA GLY A 168 -24.11 -30.03 -3.43
C GLY A 168 -23.69 -29.08 -4.56
N ASN A 169 -24.47 -28.00 -4.72
CA ASN A 169 -24.29 -26.93 -5.70
C ASN A 169 -23.36 -25.84 -5.14
N GLU A 170 -22.11 -26.19 -4.88
CA GLU A 170 -21.13 -25.22 -4.39
C GLU A 170 -20.75 -24.20 -5.46
N SER A 171 -20.19 -23.07 -5.02
CA SER A 171 -19.65 -22.09 -5.96
C SER A 171 -18.45 -22.67 -6.72
N ALA A 172 -18.22 -22.18 -7.95
CA ALA A 172 -17.04 -22.56 -8.74
C ALA A 172 -15.73 -22.33 -7.96
N PHE A 173 -15.66 -21.25 -7.17
CA PHE A 173 -14.50 -20.92 -6.34
C PHE A 173 -14.22 -21.99 -5.28
N VAL A 174 -15.26 -22.49 -4.59
CA VAL A 174 -15.13 -23.57 -3.59
C VAL A 174 -14.64 -24.87 -4.23
N HIS A 175 -15.14 -25.22 -5.43
CA HIS A 175 -14.64 -26.38 -6.16
C HIS A 175 -13.17 -26.21 -6.61
N GLU A 176 -12.78 -25.02 -7.05
CA GLU A 176 -11.40 -24.71 -7.43
C GLU A 176 -10.44 -24.83 -6.23
N ILE A 177 -10.85 -24.38 -5.03
CA ILE A 177 -10.09 -24.56 -3.79
C ILE A 177 -9.85 -26.05 -3.51
N ALA A 178 -10.89 -26.89 -3.61
CA ALA A 178 -10.75 -28.34 -3.39
C ALA A 178 -9.74 -28.98 -4.35
N LEU A 179 -9.68 -28.51 -5.60
CA LEU A 179 -8.82 -29.03 -6.66
C LEU A 179 -7.38 -28.48 -6.65
N ALA A 180 -7.10 -27.38 -5.93
CA ALA A 180 -5.79 -26.75 -5.89
C ALA A 180 -4.68 -27.74 -5.50
N ARG A 181 -3.54 -27.73 -6.16
CA ARG A 181 -2.45 -28.70 -5.91
C ARG A 181 -1.31 -28.13 -5.08
N THR A 182 -1.30 -26.83 -4.88
CA THR A 182 -0.27 -26.12 -4.13
C THR A 182 -0.88 -24.96 -3.34
N ILE A 183 -0.13 -24.47 -2.36
CA ILE A 183 -0.47 -23.24 -1.62
C ILE A 183 -0.47 -22.02 -2.55
N ASP A 184 0.45 -21.98 -3.53
CA ASP A 184 0.49 -20.91 -4.55
C ASP A 184 -0.78 -20.89 -5.40
N GLU A 185 -1.33 -22.05 -5.76
CA GLU A 185 -2.62 -22.12 -6.45
C GLU A 185 -3.75 -21.54 -5.58
N LEU A 186 -3.78 -21.82 -4.27
CA LEU A 186 -4.75 -21.19 -3.36
C LEU A 186 -4.60 -19.67 -3.30
N SER A 187 -3.37 -19.16 -3.33
CA SER A 187 -3.08 -17.72 -3.40
C SER A 187 -3.64 -17.09 -4.68
N ILE A 188 -3.36 -17.71 -5.84
CA ILE A 188 -3.84 -17.26 -7.15
C ILE A 188 -5.38 -17.25 -7.18
N LEU A 189 -6.03 -18.27 -6.61
CA LEU A 189 -7.48 -18.35 -6.53
C LEU A 189 -8.07 -17.19 -5.70
N CYS A 190 -7.47 -16.85 -4.56
CA CYS A 190 -7.92 -15.71 -3.74
C CYS A 190 -7.83 -14.39 -4.51
N THR A 191 -6.71 -14.14 -5.19
CA THR A 191 -6.52 -12.94 -6.03
C THR A 191 -7.58 -12.86 -7.13
N LYS A 192 -7.84 -13.96 -7.84
CA LYS A 192 -8.86 -14.01 -8.90
C LYS A 192 -10.27 -13.74 -8.38
N GLU A 193 -10.65 -14.35 -7.26
CA GLU A 193 -11.99 -14.16 -6.69
C GLU A 193 -12.13 -12.74 -6.11
N ARG A 194 -11.07 -12.17 -5.54
CA ARG A 194 -11.02 -10.75 -5.14
C ARG A 194 -11.30 -9.84 -6.33
N GLU A 195 -10.56 -9.97 -7.41
CA GLU A 195 -10.77 -9.14 -8.61
C GLU A 195 -12.21 -9.23 -9.13
N LYS A 196 -12.76 -10.45 -9.14
CA LYS A 196 -14.14 -10.70 -9.58
C LYS A 196 -15.16 -10.05 -8.65
N GLU A 197 -14.96 -10.09 -7.34
CA GLU A 197 -15.81 -9.41 -6.37
C GLU A 197 -15.67 -7.88 -6.46
N HIS A 198 -14.48 -7.33 -6.66
CA HIS A 198 -14.30 -5.90 -6.94
C HIS A 198 -15.04 -5.49 -8.22
N LYS A 199 -14.91 -6.25 -9.32
CA LYS A 199 -15.67 -6.02 -10.56
C LYS A 199 -17.19 -6.09 -10.33
N ARG A 200 -17.68 -7.01 -9.47
CA ARG A 200 -19.10 -7.12 -9.08
C ARG A 200 -19.56 -5.89 -8.28
N LEU A 201 -18.75 -5.38 -7.35
CA LEU A 201 -19.07 -4.18 -6.57
C LEU A 201 -19.11 -2.93 -7.45
N ILE A 202 -18.12 -2.75 -8.34
CA ILE A 202 -18.07 -1.62 -9.29
C ILE A 202 -19.26 -1.67 -10.25
N SER A 203 -19.59 -2.83 -10.80
CA SER A 203 -20.74 -2.99 -11.71
C SER A 203 -22.10 -2.81 -11.02
N ARG A 204 -22.23 -3.20 -9.73
CA ARG A 204 -23.42 -2.90 -8.91
C ARG A 204 -23.53 -1.40 -8.60
N ARG A 205 -22.42 -0.72 -8.31
CA ARG A 205 -22.37 0.73 -8.07
C ARG A 205 -22.71 1.54 -9.32
N ASN A 206 -22.30 1.07 -10.50
CA ASN A 206 -22.59 1.72 -11.79
C ASN A 206 -24.01 1.41 -12.32
N LYS A 207 -24.73 0.43 -11.76
CA LYS A 207 -26.17 0.27 -11.98
C LYS A 207 -26.95 1.24 -11.07
N ARG A 208 -27.00 2.52 -11.46
CA ARG A 208 -28.16 3.36 -11.11
C ARG A 208 -29.43 2.66 -11.62
N PRO A 209 -30.60 2.80 -10.97
CA PRO A 209 -31.84 2.31 -11.56
C PRO A 209 -32.00 3.02 -12.90
N SER A 210 -31.82 2.30 -14.00
CA SER A 210 -32.19 2.84 -15.29
C SER A 210 -33.69 3.13 -15.19
N GLN A 211 -34.05 4.36 -15.51
CA GLN A 211 -35.43 4.72 -15.74
C GLN A 211 -35.96 3.71 -16.76
N ARG A 212 -36.78 2.77 -16.29
CA ARG A 212 -37.49 1.86 -17.18
C ARG A 212 -38.37 2.74 -18.08
N PRO A 213 -38.39 2.54 -19.40
CA PRO A 213 -39.52 2.99 -20.17
C PRO A 213 -40.75 2.20 -19.72
N ALA A 214 -41.87 2.92 -19.62
CA ALA A 214 -43.16 2.42 -19.15
C ALA A 214 -43.70 1.25 -19.99
N THR A 215 -44.71 0.55 -19.43
CA THR A 215 -45.44 -0.67 -19.87
C THR A 215 -44.76 -1.98 -19.44
N VAL A 216 -45.36 -2.89 -18.63
CA VAL A 216 -46.71 -3.50 -18.67
C VAL A 216 -47.18 -3.94 -17.25
N PHE A 217 -48.49 -3.77 -16.99
CA PHE A 217 -49.44 -4.29 -15.97
C PHE A 217 -48.93 -5.30 -14.90
N ALA A 218 -49.10 -5.07 -13.59
CA ALA A 218 -50.31 -5.09 -12.76
C ALA A 218 -50.94 -6.50 -12.58
N LEU A 219 -50.52 -7.23 -11.54
CA LEU A 219 -51.34 -8.18 -10.76
C LEU A 219 -50.53 -8.62 -9.51
N GLY A 220 -50.65 -7.89 -8.41
CA GLY A 220 -49.93 -8.22 -7.17
C GLY A 220 -50.18 -7.26 -6.01
N GLY A 221 -50.59 -6.03 -6.31
CA GLY A 221 -50.81 -4.99 -5.29
C GLY A 221 -52.13 -5.09 -4.50
N LEU A 222 -53.08 -5.95 -4.89
CA LEU A 222 -54.41 -5.96 -4.26
C LEU A 222 -54.47 -6.74 -2.93
N LEU A 223 -53.57 -7.71 -2.71
CA LEU A 223 -53.58 -8.56 -1.51
C LEU A 223 -52.82 -7.96 -0.32
N VAL A 224 -51.76 -7.19 -0.59
CA VAL A 224 -50.93 -6.58 0.48
C VAL A 224 -51.63 -5.37 1.10
N GLY A 225 -52.40 -4.60 0.32
CA GLY A 225 -53.14 -3.45 0.83
C GLY A 225 -54.25 -3.79 1.83
N LEU A 226 -54.89 -4.96 1.68
CA LEU A 226 -55.99 -5.38 2.56
C LEU A 226 -55.49 -5.81 3.95
N LEU A 227 -54.30 -6.43 4.04
CA LEU A 227 -53.70 -6.89 5.30
C LEU A 227 -53.13 -5.72 6.13
N VAL A 228 -52.60 -4.69 5.47
CA VAL A 228 -52.04 -3.50 6.15
C VAL A 228 -53.16 -2.59 6.68
N GLY A 229 -54.31 -2.52 6.00
CA GLY A 229 -55.45 -1.71 6.44
C GLY A 229 -56.09 -2.17 7.75
N ILE A 230 -56.17 -3.49 7.98
CA ILE A 230 -56.75 -4.06 9.21
C ILE A 230 -55.79 -3.90 10.41
N GLY A 231 -54.47 -3.96 10.17
CA GLY A 231 -53.45 -3.75 11.21
C GLY A 231 -53.34 -2.31 11.70
N LEU A 232 -53.50 -1.32 10.80
CA LEU A 232 -53.43 0.10 11.16
C LEU A 232 -54.65 0.59 11.95
N MET A 233 -55.83 -0.03 11.77
CA MET A 233 -57.04 0.38 12.49
C MET A 233 -57.01 -0.03 13.97
N TYR A 234 -56.31 -1.12 14.31
CA TYR A 234 -56.15 -1.60 15.69
C TYR A 234 -55.18 -0.75 16.52
N PHE A 235 -54.18 -0.13 15.87
CA PHE A 235 -53.13 0.64 16.56
C PHE A 235 -53.50 2.09 16.90
N LEU A 236 -54.61 2.62 16.37
CA LEU A 236 -55.03 4.02 16.56
C LEU A 236 -55.93 4.27 17.78
N GLN A 237 -56.34 3.24 18.53
CA GLN A 237 -57.26 3.41 19.67
C GLN A 237 -56.58 3.37 21.06
N VAL A 238 -55.29 3.07 21.16
CA VAL A 238 -54.62 2.86 22.44
C VAL A 238 -53.28 3.59 22.48
N LEU A 239 -53.31 4.89 22.80
CA LEU A 239 -52.38 5.62 23.71
C LEU A 239 -52.34 7.14 23.40
N PRO A 240 -52.34 8.02 24.43
CA PRO A 240 -52.39 9.46 24.24
C PRO A 240 -50.99 10.06 24.01
N ALA A 241 -50.95 11.06 23.14
CA ALA A 241 -49.78 11.86 22.81
C ALA A 241 -49.42 12.84 23.93
N GLN A 242 -48.14 12.87 24.34
CA GLN A 242 -47.27 14.06 24.33
C GLN A 242 -45.92 13.74 25.01
N SER A 243 -44.83 14.31 24.46
CA SER A 243 -43.45 14.43 24.99
C SER A 243 -42.31 13.47 24.55
N THR A 244 -42.37 12.78 23.41
CA THR A 244 -41.23 11.95 22.93
C THR A 244 -40.59 12.37 21.60
N ALA A 245 -41.24 13.22 20.79
CA ALA A 245 -40.75 13.55 19.44
C ALA A 245 -39.50 14.46 19.43
N THR A 246 -39.36 15.39 20.36
CA THR A 246 -38.25 16.36 20.37
C THR A 246 -36.95 15.81 20.95
N VAL A 247 -37.00 14.78 21.79
CA VAL A 247 -35.81 14.09 22.30
C VAL A 247 -35.30 13.05 21.30
N ALA A 248 -36.21 12.36 20.60
CA ALA A 248 -35.87 11.41 19.54
C ALA A 248 -35.25 12.09 18.30
N LEU A 249 -35.75 13.26 17.88
CA LEU A 249 -35.18 14.01 16.74
C LEU A 249 -33.77 14.57 17.04
N LYS A 250 -33.52 15.09 18.26
CA LYS A 250 -32.18 15.52 18.67
C LYS A 250 -31.18 14.37 18.85
N GLN A 251 -31.66 13.15 19.08
CA GLN A 251 -30.82 11.94 19.13
C GLN A 251 -30.63 11.29 17.75
N MET A 252 -31.53 11.56 16.78
CA MET A 252 -31.38 11.12 15.39
C MET A 252 -30.40 11.99 14.59
N ASP A 253 -30.36 13.31 14.78
CA ASP A 253 -29.33 14.16 14.15
C ASP A 253 -27.92 13.76 14.59
N LYS A 254 -27.71 13.51 15.89
CA LYS A 254 -26.41 13.08 16.44
C LYS A 254 -25.99 11.66 16.00
N LYS A 255 -26.94 10.79 15.62
CA LYS A 255 -26.64 9.45 15.09
C LYS A 255 -26.41 9.47 13.58
N GLY A 256 -27.11 10.34 12.84
CA GLY A 256 -26.88 10.55 11.40
C GLY A 256 -25.48 11.09 11.12
N ASP A 257 -25.07 12.12 11.85
CA ASP A 257 -23.72 12.70 11.73
C ASP A 257 -22.63 11.69 12.09
N ALA A 258 -22.83 10.89 13.15
CA ALA A 258 -21.87 9.87 13.56
C ALA A 258 -21.74 8.72 12.55
N VAL A 259 -22.82 8.32 11.88
CA VAL A 259 -22.78 7.30 10.82
C VAL A 259 -22.10 7.85 9.57
N GLN A 260 -22.41 9.08 9.16
CA GLN A 260 -21.77 9.73 8.01
C GLN A 260 -20.28 9.97 8.22
N GLU A 261 -19.88 10.37 9.43
CA GLU A 261 -18.47 10.51 9.79
C GLU A 261 -17.75 9.16 9.79
N THR A 262 -18.42 8.09 10.20
CA THR A 262 -17.88 6.73 10.19
C THR A 262 -17.74 6.19 8.76
N GLU A 263 -18.72 6.42 7.89
CA GLU A 263 -18.65 6.06 6.46
C GLU A 263 -17.57 6.84 5.72
N ALA A 264 -17.42 8.14 6.01
CA ALA A 264 -16.36 8.95 5.43
C ALA A 264 -14.98 8.46 5.88
N LYS A 265 -14.81 8.11 7.16
CA LYS A 265 -13.56 7.55 7.69
C LYS A 265 -13.25 6.17 7.08
N LEU A 266 -14.27 5.34 6.88
CA LEU A 266 -14.11 4.04 6.23
C LEU A 266 -13.70 4.20 4.76
N SER A 267 -14.38 5.07 4.00
CA SER A 267 -14.03 5.34 2.61
C SER A 267 -12.62 5.90 2.44
N GLN A 268 -12.14 6.71 3.39
CA GLN A 268 -10.76 7.21 3.41
C GLN A 268 -9.76 6.09 3.70
N ALA A 269 -10.07 5.18 4.64
CA ALA A 269 -9.21 4.03 4.93
C ALA A 269 -9.13 3.06 3.74
N GLU A 270 -10.24 2.83 3.03
CA GLU A 270 -10.28 1.99 1.83
C GLU A 270 -9.44 2.57 0.69
N ALA A 271 -9.59 3.87 0.40
CA ALA A 271 -8.79 4.54 -0.62
C ALA A 271 -7.28 4.53 -0.28
N LEU A 272 -6.93 4.65 1.01
CA LEU A 272 -5.55 4.56 1.45
C LEU A 272 -4.95 3.17 1.24
N LEU A 273 -5.65 2.12 1.64
CA LEU A 273 -5.21 0.73 1.43
C LEU A 273 -5.09 0.39 -0.06
N GLU A 274 -6.03 0.88 -0.86
CA GLU A 274 -6.00 0.70 -2.31
C GLU A 274 -4.80 1.43 -2.95
N GLY A 275 -4.51 2.66 -2.53
CA GLY A 275 -3.32 3.39 -2.96
C GLY A 275 -2.02 2.62 -2.69
N TYR A 276 -1.87 2.06 -1.49
CA TYR A 276 -0.70 1.22 -1.15
C TYR A 276 -0.63 -0.08 -1.95
N ARG A 277 -1.77 -0.72 -2.20
CA ARG A 277 -1.84 -1.95 -3.00
C ARG A 277 -1.37 -1.69 -4.43
N LEU A 278 -1.94 -0.66 -5.07
CA LEU A 278 -1.60 -0.24 -6.43
C LEU A 278 -0.13 0.18 -6.55
N ALA A 279 0.39 0.92 -5.57
CA ALA A 279 1.80 1.29 -5.51
C ALA A 279 2.73 0.05 -5.49
N ARG A 280 2.37 -1.00 -4.72
CA ARG A 280 3.15 -2.25 -4.67
C ARG A 280 3.10 -3.04 -5.97
N GLU A 281 2.01 -2.92 -6.72
CA GLU A 281 1.81 -3.58 -8.02
C GLU A 281 2.43 -2.79 -9.18
N ASN A 282 3.03 -1.62 -8.91
CA ASN A 282 3.55 -0.67 -9.90
C ASN A 282 2.47 -0.05 -10.81
N GLU A 283 1.22 -0.01 -10.34
CA GLU A 283 0.11 0.70 -11.00
C GLU A 283 0.12 2.17 -10.53
N SER A 284 1.16 2.92 -10.89
CA SER A 284 1.43 4.25 -10.30
C SER A 284 0.36 5.30 -10.62
N SER A 285 -0.31 5.21 -11.78
CA SER A 285 -1.37 6.16 -12.18
C SER A 285 -2.61 6.01 -11.29
N GLU A 286 -3.03 4.77 -11.10
CA GLU A 286 -4.15 4.39 -10.26
C GLU A 286 -3.83 4.64 -8.79
N ALA A 287 -2.60 4.35 -8.36
CA ALA A 287 -2.14 4.62 -6.99
C ALA A 287 -2.21 6.11 -6.66
N VAL A 288 -1.73 6.98 -7.55
CA VAL A 288 -1.83 8.43 -7.42
C VAL A 288 -3.29 8.86 -7.28
N ALA A 289 -4.19 8.37 -8.14
CA ALA A 289 -5.61 8.71 -8.07
C ALA A 289 -6.25 8.28 -6.73
N ALA A 290 -5.85 7.13 -6.19
CA ALA A 290 -6.33 6.66 -4.88
C ALA A 290 -5.83 7.56 -3.75
N PHE A 291 -4.54 7.92 -3.72
CA PHE A 291 -3.96 8.82 -2.70
C PHE A 291 -4.50 10.26 -2.81
N GLU A 292 -4.68 10.81 -4.02
CA GLU A 292 -5.24 12.16 -4.24
C GLU A 292 -6.71 12.26 -3.78
N SER A 293 -7.43 11.13 -3.71
CA SER A 293 -8.81 11.10 -3.20
C SER A 293 -8.90 11.25 -1.67
N LEU A 294 -7.76 11.18 -0.97
CA LEU A 294 -7.69 11.29 0.48
C LEU A 294 -7.72 12.75 0.93
N LYS A 295 -8.46 13.01 2.00
CA LYS A 295 -8.57 14.35 2.62
C LYS A 295 -7.30 14.75 3.35
N THR A 296 -6.61 13.78 3.93
CA THR A 296 -5.40 13.99 4.73
C THR A 296 -4.46 12.82 4.53
N LEU A 297 -3.20 13.12 4.24
CA LEU A 297 -2.11 12.14 4.14
C LEU A 297 -1.17 12.35 5.32
N ASN A 298 -0.73 11.27 5.96
CA ASN A 298 0.38 11.36 6.91
C ASN A 298 1.73 11.42 6.14
N GLU A 299 2.83 11.64 6.86
CA GLU A 299 4.17 11.77 6.26
C GLU A 299 4.59 10.55 5.43
N GLN A 300 4.26 9.34 5.89
CA GLN A 300 4.55 8.10 5.17
C GLN A 300 3.71 7.97 3.89
N ASP A 301 2.42 8.31 3.96
CA ASP A 301 1.53 8.29 2.79
C ASP A 301 1.95 9.33 1.74
N GLN A 302 2.37 10.52 2.20
CA GLN A 302 2.92 11.56 1.33
C GLN A 302 4.19 11.09 0.64
N LYS A 303 5.09 10.44 1.37
CA LYS A 303 6.31 9.89 0.80
C LYS A 303 6.01 8.85 -0.28
N THR A 304 5.08 7.93 -0.01
CA THR A 304 4.67 6.94 -1.03
C THR A 304 4.02 7.60 -2.24
N LEU A 305 3.19 8.64 -2.05
CA LEU A 305 2.62 9.40 -3.16
C LEU A 305 3.70 10.11 -4.00
N VAL A 306 4.72 10.71 -3.35
CA VAL A 306 5.89 11.30 -4.03
C VAL A 306 6.62 10.25 -4.88
N GLU A 307 6.87 9.07 -4.32
CA GLU A 307 7.49 7.95 -5.05
C GLU A 307 6.65 7.55 -6.28
N GLN A 308 5.32 7.52 -6.16
CA GLN A 308 4.44 7.19 -7.30
C GLN A 308 4.44 8.27 -8.39
N TYR A 309 4.39 9.55 -8.03
CA TYR A 309 4.54 10.63 -9.00
C TYR A 309 5.90 10.58 -9.71
N MET A 310 6.97 10.28 -8.97
CA MET A 310 8.30 10.11 -9.57
C MET A 310 8.40 8.90 -10.49
N ALA A 311 7.60 7.85 -10.25
CA ALA A 311 7.53 6.66 -11.08
C ALA A 311 6.75 6.90 -12.39
N LEU A 312 5.68 7.70 -12.34
CA LEU A 312 4.98 8.16 -13.56
C LEU A 312 5.92 8.94 -14.48
N GLY A 313 6.74 9.80 -13.90
CA GLY A 313 7.84 10.45 -14.61
C GLY A 313 7.41 11.43 -15.70
N ASP A 314 6.13 11.82 -15.77
CA ASP A 314 5.68 12.93 -16.60
C ASP A 314 5.90 14.29 -15.90
N PRO A 315 5.98 15.41 -16.64
CA PRO A 315 6.26 16.72 -16.06
C PRO A 315 5.27 17.18 -14.99
N GLU A 316 3.98 16.88 -15.14
CA GLU A 316 2.95 17.30 -14.19
C GLU A 316 3.10 16.56 -12.86
N SER A 317 3.25 15.23 -12.92
CA SER A 317 3.49 14.39 -11.76
C SER A 317 4.76 14.79 -11.03
N LEU A 318 5.86 15.02 -11.75
CA LEU A 318 7.12 15.46 -11.17
C LEU A 318 7.00 16.83 -10.46
N LEU A 319 6.26 17.77 -11.04
CA LEU A 319 5.98 19.05 -10.37
C LEU A 319 5.16 18.87 -9.09
N LYS A 320 4.17 17.97 -9.08
CA LYS A 320 3.40 17.65 -7.86
C LYS A 320 4.30 17.02 -6.80
N ALA A 321 5.18 16.08 -7.17
CA ALA A 321 6.16 15.49 -6.26
C ALA A 321 7.06 16.55 -5.61
N ALA A 322 7.60 17.47 -6.41
CA ALA A 322 8.47 18.55 -5.95
C ALA A 322 7.79 19.52 -4.97
N LYS A 323 6.47 19.70 -5.08
CA LYS A 323 5.66 20.52 -4.17
C LYS A 323 5.38 19.80 -2.84
N LEU A 324 5.27 18.48 -2.87
CA LEU A 324 5.01 17.65 -1.69
C LEU A 324 6.27 17.40 -0.87
N ASP A 325 7.41 17.18 -1.53
CA ASP A 325 8.69 16.95 -0.87
C ASP A 325 9.78 17.87 -1.44
N PRO A 326 10.08 19.00 -0.77
CA PRO A 326 11.13 19.91 -1.17
C PRO A 326 12.53 19.28 -1.24
N SER A 327 12.78 18.20 -0.49
CA SER A 327 14.10 17.55 -0.45
C SER A 327 14.45 16.83 -1.76
N GLU A 328 13.44 16.47 -2.56
CA GLU A 328 13.61 15.79 -3.85
C GLU A 328 13.69 16.76 -5.05
N GLN A 329 13.53 18.07 -4.83
CA GLN A 329 13.44 19.06 -5.92
C GLN A 329 14.65 19.04 -6.86
N VAL A 330 15.87 18.91 -6.32
CA VAL A 330 17.10 18.85 -7.13
C VAL A 330 17.11 17.60 -8.02
N THR A 331 16.71 16.44 -7.48
CA THR A 331 16.57 15.19 -8.23
C THR A 331 15.55 15.33 -9.35
N ILE A 332 14.39 15.91 -9.03
CA ILE A 332 13.26 16.08 -9.95
C ILE A 332 13.62 17.03 -11.09
N VAL A 333 14.23 18.18 -10.79
CA VAL A 333 14.70 19.13 -11.82
C VAL A 333 15.70 18.46 -12.75
N GLY A 334 16.62 17.63 -12.22
CA GLY A 334 17.53 16.83 -13.04
C GLY A 334 16.79 15.94 -14.06
N LYS A 335 15.70 15.28 -13.64
CA LYS A 335 14.85 14.49 -14.54
C LYS A 335 14.15 15.36 -15.59
N LEU A 336 13.57 16.49 -15.20
CA LEU A 336 12.87 17.41 -16.09
C LEU A 336 13.81 18.01 -17.16
N VAL A 337 15.00 18.43 -16.76
CA VAL A 337 16.02 18.95 -17.69
C VAL A 337 16.39 17.90 -18.75
N ALA A 338 16.47 16.62 -18.36
CA ALA A 338 16.80 15.54 -19.28
C ALA A 338 15.73 15.27 -20.35
N MET A 339 14.47 15.65 -20.11
CA MET A 339 13.37 15.43 -21.06
C MET A 339 13.45 16.34 -22.28
N GLN A 340 13.99 17.55 -22.13
CA GLN A 340 14.11 18.55 -23.20
C GLN A 340 12.78 18.96 -23.88
N THR A 341 11.63 18.70 -23.24
CA THR A 341 10.32 19.11 -23.73
C THR A 341 9.91 20.48 -23.20
N ASP A 342 8.94 21.12 -23.85
CA ASP A 342 8.46 22.44 -23.40
C ASP A 342 7.65 22.32 -22.10
N GLU A 343 6.88 21.25 -21.92
CA GLU A 343 6.15 20.95 -20.69
C GLU A 343 7.08 20.80 -19.49
N ALA A 344 8.24 20.15 -19.68
CA ALA A 344 9.23 20.00 -18.61
C ALA A 344 9.88 21.33 -18.24
N LYS A 345 10.12 22.22 -19.22
CA LYS A 345 10.65 23.58 -18.96
C LYS A 345 9.64 24.41 -18.18
N GLU A 346 8.37 24.39 -18.56
CA GLU A 346 7.32 25.10 -17.83
C GLU A 346 7.16 24.54 -16.41
N ALA A 347 7.22 23.21 -16.23
CA ALA A 347 7.21 22.60 -14.90
C ALA A 347 8.38 23.07 -14.01
N ILE A 348 9.59 23.22 -14.56
CA ILE A 348 10.74 23.78 -13.81
C ILE A 348 10.46 25.24 -13.41
N LYS A 349 9.94 26.07 -14.31
CA LYS A 349 9.62 27.48 -14.03
C LYS A 349 8.54 27.63 -12.94
N ASP A 350 7.53 26.77 -12.96
CA ASP A 350 6.40 26.81 -12.02
C ASP A 350 6.70 26.18 -10.66
N MET A 351 7.89 25.59 -10.48
CA MET A 351 8.30 24.93 -9.23
C MET A 351 8.66 25.96 -8.14
N PRO A 352 7.98 26.00 -6.99
CA PRO A 352 8.42 26.85 -5.89
C PRO A 352 9.67 26.23 -5.23
N SER A 353 10.78 26.96 -5.21
CA SER A 353 12.02 26.47 -4.60
C SER A 353 12.94 27.59 -4.11
N GLU A 354 13.56 27.34 -2.97
CA GLU A 354 14.67 28.14 -2.42
C GLU A 354 16.03 27.47 -2.67
N GLU A 355 16.05 26.29 -3.32
CA GLU A 355 17.30 25.57 -3.60
C GLU A 355 18.05 26.25 -4.75
N PRO A 356 19.33 26.68 -4.55
CA PRO A 356 20.08 27.40 -5.57
C PRO A 356 20.18 26.66 -6.90
N SER A 357 20.25 25.32 -6.87
CA SER A 357 20.32 24.50 -8.08
C SER A 357 19.03 24.54 -8.91
N VAL A 358 17.87 24.68 -8.26
CA VAL A 358 16.57 24.79 -8.94
C VAL A 358 16.39 26.20 -9.48
N GLN A 359 16.66 27.22 -8.66
CA GLN A 359 16.59 28.62 -9.06
C GLN A 359 17.53 28.95 -10.24
N LEU A 360 18.68 28.27 -10.30
CA LEU A 360 19.61 28.39 -11.42
C LEU A 360 18.98 27.95 -12.75
N GLU A 361 18.34 26.79 -12.79
CA GLU A 361 17.68 26.28 -14.02
C GLU A 361 16.48 27.16 -14.38
N GLN A 362 15.75 27.69 -13.39
CA GLN A 362 14.66 28.64 -13.62
C GLN A 362 15.17 29.95 -14.26
N ALA A 363 16.23 30.53 -13.71
CA ALA A 363 16.87 31.73 -14.26
C ALA A 363 17.34 31.48 -15.70
N TRP A 364 17.97 30.33 -15.96
CA TRP A 364 18.39 29.93 -17.29
C TRP A 364 17.22 29.85 -18.29
N LEU A 365 16.13 29.20 -17.90
CA LEU A 365 14.93 29.06 -18.74
C LEU A 365 14.20 30.39 -18.97
N ASN A 366 14.30 31.32 -18.02
CA ASN A 366 13.77 32.68 -18.13
C ASN A 366 14.74 33.63 -18.85
N GLN A 367 15.90 33.14 -19.31
CA GLN A 367 16.96 33.92 -19.96
C GLN A 367 17.53 35.03 -19.06
N ASP A 368 17.41 34.88 -17.74
CA ASP A 368 18.03 35.77 -16.76
C ASP A 368 19.46 35.31 -16.47
N TYR A 369 20.33 35.60 -17.44
CA TYR A 369 21.73 35.17 -17.43
C TYR A 369 22.53 35.79 -16.28
N GLU A 370 22.19 37.00 -15.85
CA GLU A 370 22.85 37.63 -14.70
C GLU A 370 22.53 36.87 -13.40
N GLN A 371 21.27 36.48 -13.22
CA GLN A 371 20.87 35.67 -12.07
C GLN A 371 21.54 34.27 -12.08
N VAL A 372 21.73 33.66 -13.25
CA VAL A 372 22.50 32.41 -13.37
C VAL A 372 23.93 32.59 -12.84
N LEU A 373 24.60 33.69 -13.21
CA LEU A 373 25.95 34.00 -12.76
C LEU A 373 26.03 34.34 -11.26
N ALA A 374 24.93 34.80 -10.65
CA ALA A 374 24.86 35.00 -9.21
C ALA A 374 24.77 33.66 -8.44
N LEU A 375 23.99 32.71 -8.95
CA LEU A 375 23.64 31.47 -8.22
C LEU A 375 24.63 30.30 -8.42
N TYR A 376 25.37 30.26 -9.53
CA TYR A 376 26.08 29.02 -9.94
C TYR A 376 27.10 28.50 -8.91
N LYS A 377 27.74 29.38 -8.13
CA LYS A 377 28.71 28.98 -7.09
C LYS A 377 28.03 28.28 -5.92
N GLU A 378 26.85 28.75 -5.55
CA GLU A 378 26.05 28.18 -4.46
C GLU A 378 25.44 26.84 -4.89
N ALA A 379 25.00 26.73 -6.15
CA ALA A 379 24.56 25.46 -6.72
C ALA A 379 25.68 24.40 -6.81
N GLY A 380 26.93 24.82 -7.05
CA GLY A 380 28.13 24.01 -6.86
C GLY A 380 28.31 22.79 -7.80
N SER A 381 27.42 22.60 -8.78
CA SER A 381 27.44 21.44 -9.68
C SER A 381 28.22 21.71 -10.98
N LYS A 382 28.64 20.64 -11.67
CA LYS A 382 29.24 20.75 -13.02
C LYS A 382 28.27 21.46 -13.98
N ARG A 383 27.00 21.05 -13.95
CA ARG A 383 25.91 21.66 -14.71
C ARG A 383 25.77 23.14 -14.42
N ALA A 384 25.92 23.55 -13.17
CA ALA A 384 25.84 24.97 -12.82
C ALA A 384 26.97 25.79 -13.46
N SER A 385 28.19 25.24 -13.47
CA SER A 385 29.31 25.88 -14.15
C SER A 385 29.14 25.91 -15.68
N GLU A 386 28.56 24.87 -16.26
CA GLU A 386 28.21 24.83 -17.69
C GLU A 386 27.20 25.93 -18.05
N LEU A 387 26.13 26.09 -17.25
CA LEU A 387 25.14 27.14 -17.46
C LEU A 387 25.69 28.54 -17.25
N ALA A 388 26.59 28.73 -16.28
CA ALA A 388 27.28 30.00 -16.07
C ALA A 388 28.15 30.37 -17.27
N ILE A 389 28.94 29.41 -17.80
CA ILE A 389 29.72 29.61 -19.03
C ILE A 389 28.81 29.98 -20.21
N GLU A 390 27.70 29.27 -20.39
CA GLU A 390 26.75 29.58 -21.46
C GLU A 390 26.10 30.95 -21.28
N SER A 391 25.82 31.35 -20.04
CA SER A 391 25.26 32.66 -19.70
C SER A 391 26.25 33.80 -19.98
N ASP A 392 27.52 33.63 -19.60
CA ASP A 392 28.59 34.58 -19.96
C ASP A 392 28.71 34.72 -21.49
N LEU A 393 28.63 33.62 -22.24
CA LEU A 393 28.63 33.68 -23.71
C LEU A 393 27.41 34.41 -24.28
N LYS A 394 26.25 34.35 -23.62
CA LYS A 394 25.03 35.09 -24.02
C LYS A 394 25.11 36.57 -23.71
N LEU A 395 25.89 36.95 -22.70
CA LEU A 395 26.16 38.32 -22.29
C LEU A 395 27.43 38.92 -22.94
N ASP A 396 28.05 38.20 -23.89
CA ASP A 396 29.31 38.58 -24.53
C ASP A 396 30.52 38.71 -23.56
N HIS A 397 30.46 38.07 -22.39
CA HIS A 397 31.54 37.98 -21.39
C HIS A 397 32.54 36.85 -21.72
N TYR A 398 33.17 36.90 -22.89
CA TYR A 398 33.99 35.80 -23.41
C TYR A 398 35.24 35.49 -22.56
N THR A 399 35.81 36.49 -21.89
CA THR A 399 37.06 36.30 -21.11
C THR A 399 36.77 35.51 -19.84
N GLU A 400 35.65 35.83 -19.20
CA GLU A 400 35.09 35.20 -18.01
C GLU A 400 34.69 33.75 -18.33
N ALA A 401 33.93 33.54 -19.42
CA ALA A 401 33.55 32.21 -19.91
C ALA A 401 34.79 31.32 -20.15
N TYR A 402 35.85 31.88 -20.74
CA TYR A 402 37.08 31.15 -21.01
C TYR A 402 37.85 30.77 -19.74
N ALA A 403 37.99 31.72 -18.81
CA ALA A 403 38.64 31.47 -17.52
C ALA A 403 37.92 30.36 -16.75
N MET A 404 36.58 30.37 -16.75
CA MET A 404 35.77 29.36 -16.10
C MET A 404 35.89 27.99 -16.79
N ALA A 405 35.80 27.93 -18.12
CA ALA A 405 35.96 26.70 -18.90
C ALA A 405 37.33 26.03 -18.69
N LYS A 406 38.39 26.84 -18.58
CA LYS A 406 39.74 26.36 -18.27
C LYS A 406 39.82 25.73 -16.87
N GLY A 407 39.12 26.33 -15.89
CA GLY A 407 39.03 25.82 -14.53
C GLY A 407 38.39 24.43 -14.44
N LEU A 408 37.38 24.15 -15.27
CA LEU A 408 36.68 22.86 -15.33
C LEU A 408 37.51 21.71 -15.90
N LYS A 409 38.62 22.01 -16.61
CA LYS A 409 39.46 21.02 -17.32
C LYS A 409 38.68 20.14 -18.32
N ASP A 410 37.52 20.59 -18.78
CA ASP A 410 36.71 19.90 -19.78
C ASP A 410 37.07 20.41 -21.18
N LYS A 411 37.74 19.57 -21.98
CA LYS A 411 38.18 19.93 -23.34
C LYS A 411 37.02 20.32 -24.26
N ALA A 412 35.84 19.70 -24.12
CA ALA A 412 34.71 19.95 -25.00
C ALA A 412 34.11 21.34 -24.73
N ILE A 413 33.98 21.71 -23.45
CA ILE A 413 33.50 23.04 -23.06
C ILE A 413 34.52 24.11 -23.46
N GLN A 414 35.82 23.88 -23.22
CA GLN A 414 36.87 24.81 -23.64
C GLN A 414 36.84 25.04 -25.15
N LEU A 415 36.65 23.97 -25.93
CA LEU A 415 36.55 24.06 -27.37
C LEU A 415 35.33 24.89 -27.80
N LYS A 416 34.16 24.66 -27.20
CA LYS A 416 32.93 25.42 -27.48
C LYS A 416 33.11 26.92 -27.22
N VAL A 417 33.75 27.28 -26.10
CA VAL A 417 34.02 28.68 -25.74
C VAL A 417 35.01 29.32 -26.72
N GLU A 418 36.10 28.62 -27.08
CA GLU A 418 37.08 29.14 -28.03
C GLU A 418 36.50 29.32 -29.44
N GLU A 419 35.64 28.41 -29.90
CA GLU A 419 34.94 28.54 -31.18
C GLU A 419 33.96 29.73 -31.18
N ALA A 420 33.25 29.97 -30.07
CA ALA A 420 32.40 31.16 -29.91
C ALA A 420 33.24 32.45 -29.90
N TYR A 421 34.34 32.47 -29.15
CA TYR A 421 35.23 33.64 -29.06
C TYR A 421 35.95 33.95 -30.38
N LEU A 422 36.28 32.91 -31.16
CA LEU A 422 36.81 33.06 -32.52
C LEU A 422 35.81 33.78 -33.43
N LYS A 423 34.54 33.39 -33.37
CA LYS A 423 33.46 34.00 -34.16
C LYS A 423 33.28 35.47 -33.80
N TYR A 424 33.22 35.78 -32.50
CA TYR A 424 33.15 37.16 -32.00
C TYR A 424 34.36 37.98 -32.47
N THR A 425 35.59 37.50 -32.25
CA THR A 425 36.82 38.24 -32.61
C THR A 425 36.89 38.55 -34.11
N LYS A 426 36.38 37.64 -34.97
CA LYS A 426 36.30 37.88 -36.41
C LYS A 426 35.30 39.00 -36.75
N ALA A 427 34.18 39.08 -36.04
CA ALA A 427 33.12 40.07 -36.23
C ALA A 427 33.35 41.41 -35.50
N ASP A 428 34.29 41.49 -34.55
CA ASP A 428 34.52 42.69 -33.75
C ASP A 428 35.19 43.82 -34.55
N ASP A 429 34.41 44.82 -34.95
CA ASP A 429 34.88 45.96 -35.75
C ASP A 429 35.67 47.00 -34.94
N SER A 430 35.72 46.88 -33.61
CA SER A 430 36.54 47.75 -32.75
C SER A 430 38.04 47.43 -32.82
N LEU A 431 38.39 46.20 -33.23
CA LEU A 431 39.78 45.74 -33.32
C LEU A 431 40.41 46.16 -34.65
N SER A 432 41.65 46.67 -34.59
CA SER A 432 42.40 46.91 -35.82
C SER A 432 42.68 45.60 -36.57
N THR A 433 42.83 45.67 -37.90
CA THR A 433 43.09 44.50 -38.75
C THR A 433 44.30 43.68 -38.29
N LYS A 434 45.32 44.34 -37.72
CA LYS A 434 46.53 43.67 -37.21
C LYS A 434 46.25 42.93 -35.88
N GLU A 435 45.54 43.56 -34.96
CA GLU A 435 45.17 42.96 -33.67
C GLU A 435 44.19 41.80 -33.86
N LYS A 436 43.19 41.98 -34.72
CA LYS A 436 42.22 40.94 -35.08
C LYS A 436 42.93 39.70 -35.63
N LYS A 437 43.85 39.85 -36.60
CA LYS A 437 44.64 38.74 -37.14
C LYS A 437 45.49 38.03 -36.08
N ALA A 438 46.11 38.78 -35.17
CA ALA A 438 46.94 38.20 -34.11
C ALA A 438 46.11 37.37 -33.11
N LYS A 439 44.98 37.91 -32.65
CA LYS A 439 44.04 37.21 -31.74
C LYS A 439 43.45 35.96 -32.39
N VAL A 440 42.94 36.07 -33.62
CA VAL A 440 42.39 34.94 -34.39
C VAL A 440 43.40 33.80 -34.49
N LYS A 441 44.65 34.09 -34.86
CA LYS A 441 45.70 33.07 -34.98
C LYS A 441 46.03 32.39 -33.65
N SER A 442 45.98 33.14 -32.55
CA SER A 442 46.18 32.58 -31.20
C SER A 442 45.05 31.62 -30.83
N ILE A 443 43.80 32.02 -31.04
CA ILE A 443 42.61 31.21 -30.73
C ILE A 443 42.60 29.93 -31.59
N GLU A 444 42.86 30.03 -32.90
CA GLU A 444 42.92 28.87 -33.80
C GLU A 444 44.01 27.87 -33.39
N LYS A 445 45.13 28.35 -32.85
CA LYS A 445 46.18 27.48 -32.29
C LYS A 445 45.68 26.73 -31.05
N THR A 446 44.97 27.40 -30.14
CA THR A 446 44.39 26.76 -28.95
C THR A 446 43.34 25.72 -29.34
N ILE A 447 42.43 26.07 -30.25
CA ILE A 447 41.42 25.14 -30.79
C ILE A 447 42.07 23.89 -31.36
N LYS A 448 43.14 24.04 -32.15
CA LYS A 448 43.88 22.90 -32.70
C LYS A 448 44.45 22.02 -31.59
N GLY A 449 45.10 22.61 -30.59
CA GLY A 449 45.65 21.86 -29.45
C GLY A 449 44.61 21.19 -28.55
N LEU A 450 43.35 21.63 -28.58
CA LEU A 450 42.24 20.97 -27.87
C LEU A 450 41.62 19.81 -28.65
N LYS A 451 41.68 19.86 -29.99
CA LYS A 451 41.20 18.79 -30.90
C LYS A 451 42.19 17.62 -31.01
N ASP A 452 43.48 17.91 -30.87
CA ASP A 452 44.56 16.92 -30.72
C ASP A 452 44.55 16.29 -29.30
#